data_AF-A0A1Y5DU40-F1
#
_entry.id   AF-A0A1Y5DU40-F1
#
_cell.length_a   1.000
_cell.length_b   1.000
_cell.length_c   1.000
_cell.angle_alpha   90.00
_cell.angle_beta   90.00
_cell.angle_gamma   90.00
#
_symmetry.space_group_name_H-M   'P 1'
#
loop_
_entity.id
_entity.type
_entity.pdbx_description
1 polymer ?
#
loop_
_entity_poly.entity_id
_entity_poly.type
_entity_poly.pdbx_seq_one_letter_code
_entity_poly.pdbx_strand_id
1 'polypeptide(L)'
;MILLGDANIVYETLSSIKSSQDIISTQANSTLIFEYNIDLIKYCHKNALGFAVIVKDIKEVIYTSQFDVKYILCNKDIVNSVQKIAENYMFDAKILVIIDNSDEIVWVAQNEIDGAIYNHILTKQE
;
A
#
# COMPACT_ATOMS: atom_id res chain seq x y z
N MET A 1 5.86 -8.89 9.91
CA MET A 1 5.57 -7.45 9.71
C MET A 1 6.42 -6.93 8.56
N ILE A 2 5.83 -6.20 7.63
CA ILE A 2 6.48 -5.58 6.47
C ILE A 2 6.87 -4.14 6.85
N LEU A 3 8.05 -3.69 6.42
CA LEU A 3 8.50 -2.30 6.62
C LEU A 3 9.02 -1.75 5.29
N LEU A 4 8.35 -0.73 4.76
CA LEU A 4 8.69 -0.07 3.50
C LEU A 4 9.16 1.35 3.76
N GLY A 5 10.41 1.67 3.40
CA GLY A 5 11.00 3.00 3.65
C GLY A 5 11.79 3.11 4.96
N ASP A 6 12.03 2.00 5.68
CA ASP A 6 12.94 2.02 6.83
C ASP A 6 14.40 2.14 6.36
N ALA A 7 15.19 3.00 7.00
CA ALA A 7 16.59 3.23 6.62
C ALA A 7 17.50 2.00 6.86
N ASN A 8 17.10 1.06 7.73
CA ASN A 8 17.90 -0.09 8.12
C ASN A 8 17.52 -1.38 7.39
N ILE A 9 16.43 -1.37 6.62
CA ILE A 9 15.84 -2.58 6.04
C ILE A 9 15.73 -2.41 4.53
N VAL A 10 16.25 -3.37 3.78
CA VAL A 10 16.07 -3.41 2.32
C VAL A 10 14.62 -3.77 2.01
N TYR A 11 14.00 -2.99 1.13
CA TYR A 11 12.65 -3.23 0.63
C TYR A 11 12.61 -3.17 -0.90
N GLU A 12 11.50 -3.60 -1.49
CA GLU A 12 11.33 -3.60 -2.94
C GLU A 12 11.30 -2.18 -3.54
N THR A 13 11.60 -2.04 -4.82
CA THR A 13 11.51 -0.73 -5.48
C THR A 13 10.06 -0.28 -5.58
N LEU A 14 9.80 0.94 -5.11
CA LEU A 14 8.47 1.56 -5.12
C LEU A 14 8.47 2.73 -6.12
N SER A 15 7.36 2.92 -6.84
CA SER A 15 7.23 4.01 -7.81
C SER A 15 5.85 4.66 -7.72
N SER A 16 5.81 5.89 -7.21
CA SER A 16 4.58 6.66 -7.10
C SER A 16 4.12 7.18 -8.46
N ILE A 17 2.88 6.89 -8.82
CA ILE A 17 2.24 7.30 -10.07
C ILE A 17 0.90 7.99 -9.78
N LYS A 18 0.44 8.81 -10.73
CA LYS A 18 -0.90 9.44 -10.68
C LYS A 18 -1.79 8.98 -11.84
N SER A 19 -1.18 8.45 -12.91
CA SER A 19 -1.86 8.01 -14.12
C SER A 19 -1.14 6.85 -14.79
N SER A 20 -1.82 6.17 -15.71
CA SER A 20 -1.22 5.10 -16.52
C SER A 20 -0.03 5.57 -17.37
N GLN A 21 0.02 6.86 -17.72
CA GLN A 21 1.10 7.45 -18.52
C GLN A 21 2.42 7.49 -17.74
N ASP A 22 2.35 7.66 -16.41
CA ASP A 22 3.54 7.73 -15.55
C ASP A 22 4.29 6.40 -15.52
N ILE A 23 3.60 5.28 -15.73
CA ILE A 23 4.15 3.91 -15.71
C ILE A 23 5.37 3.78 -16.64
N ILE A 24 5.36 4.45 -17.79
CA ILE A 24 6.45 4.40 -18.78
C ILE A 24 7.78 4.91 -18.19
N SER A 25 7.71 5.82 -17.23
CA SER A 25 8.89 6.41 -16.55
C SER A 25 9.27 5.68 -15.26
N THR A 26 8.54 4.63 -14.88
CA THR A 26 8.84 3.85 -13.68
C THR A 26 9.92 2.80 -13.94
N GLN A 27 10.61 2.40 -12.89
CA GLN A 27 11.57 1.30 -12.98
C GLN A 27 10.83 -0.02 -13.24
N ALA A 28 11.37 -0.85 -14.14
CA ALA A 28 10.83 -2.17 -14.40
C ALA A 28 10.74 -3.01 -13.12
N ASN A 29 9.65 -3.77 -12.97
CA ASN A 29 9.34 -4.61 -11.81
C ASN A 29 9.22 -3.86 -10.46
N SER A 30 9.11 -2.52 -10.48
CA SER A 30 8.74 -1.78 -9.28
C SER A 30 7.28 -2.01 -8.91
N THR A 31 6.96 -1.86 -7.63
CA THR A 31 5.57 -1.81 -7.18
C THR A 31 5.06 -0.38 -7.30
N LEU A 32 4.02 -0.23 -8.12
CA LEU A 32 3.38 1.05 -8.40
C LEU A 32 2.52 1.48 -7.22
N ILE A 33 2.66 2.73 -6.77
CA ILE A 33 1.86 3.27 -5.66
C ILE A 33 0.99 4.43 -6.16
N PHE A 34 -0.30 4.40 -5.84
CA PHE A 34 -1.23 5.46 -6.19
C PHE A 34 -2.45 5.51 -5.25
N GLU A 35 -3.13 6.66 -5.21
CA GLU A 35 -4.43 6.78 -4.53
C GLU A 35 -5.52 6.00 -5.26
N TYR A 36 -6.52 5.51 -4.53
CA TYR A 36 -7.63 4.74 -5.08
C TYR A 36 -8.17 5.33 -6.39
N ASN A 37 -7.98 4.55 -7.47
CA ASN A 37 -8.49 4.82 -8.79
C ASN A 37 -8.80 3.48 -9.46
N ILE A 38 -10.08 3.16 -9.57
CA ILE A 38 -10.53 1.85 -10.05
C ILE A 38 -10.07 1.53 -11.48
N ASP A 39 -9.92 2.54 -12.33
CA ASP A 39 -9.47 2.33 -13.71
C ASP A 39 -7.98 1.99 -13.74
N LEU A 40 -7.18 2.62 -12.87
CA LEU A 40 -5.77 2.31 -12.72
C LEU A 40 -5.53 0.94 -12.06
N ILE A 41 -6.35 0.56 -11.07
CA ILE A 41 -6.36 -0.77 -10.47
C ILE A 41 -6.63 -1.84 -11.54
N LYS A 42 -7.71 -1.67 -12.31
CA LYS A 42 -8.07 -2.60 -13.40
C LYS A 42 -6.96 -2.68 -14.45
N TYR A 43 -6.32 -1.55 -14.76
CA TYR A 43 -5.18 -1.53 -15.67
C TYR A 43 -4.01 -2.34 -15.13
N CYS A 44 -3.61 -2.14 -13.87
CA CYS A 44 -2.50 -2.87 -13.26
C CYS A 44 -2.79 -4.38 -13.20
N HIS A 45 -3.99 -4.76 -12.75
CA HIS A 45 -4.43 -6.15 -12.72
C HIS A 45 -4.41 -6.80 -14.12
N LYS A 46 -5.03 -6.16 -15.12
CA LYS A 46 -5.07 -6.68 -16.50
C LYS A 46 -3.68 -6.92 -17.10
N ASN A 47 -2.70 -6.09 -16.72
CA ASN A 47 -1.33 -6.15 -17.22
C ASN A 47 -0.37 -6.86 -16.26
N ALA A 48 -0.88 -7.51 -15.20
CA ALA A 48 -0.09 -8.20 -14.18
C ALA A 48 1.06 -7.34 -13.59
N LEU A 49 0.82 -6.04 -13.43
CA LEU A 49 1.76 -5.12 -12.81
C LEU A 49 1.63 -5.22 -11.28
N GLY A 50 2.74 -5.17 -10.54
CA GLY A 50 2.69 -5.09 -9.09
C GLY A 50 2.25 -3.71 -8.63
N PHE A 51 1.25 -3.62 -7.75
CA PHE A 51 0.74 -2.33 -7.29
C PHE A 51 0.28 -2.34 -5.84
N ALA A 52 0.26 -1.15 -5.27
CA ALA A 52 -0.23 -0.81 -3.95
C ALA A 52 -1.17 0.41 -4.04
N VAL A 53 -2.23 0.40 -3.27
CA VAL A 53 -3.28 1.43 -3.35
C VAL A 53 -3.46 2.11 -2.00
N ILE A 54 -3.40 3.43 -2.01
CA ILE A 54 -3.76 4.27 -0.85
C ILE A 54 -5.28 4.43 -0.84
N VAL A 55 -5.92 3.97 0.23
CA VAL A 55 -7.38 3.99 0.40
C VAL A 55 -7.78 4.86 1.58
N LYS A 56 -8.97 5.46 1.48
CA LYS A 56 -9.52 6.42 2.45
C LYS A 56 -10.70 5.87 3.24
N ASP A 57 -11.40 4.85 2.71
CA ASP A 57 -12.55 4.25 3.37
C ASP A 57 -12.63 2.72 3.16
N ILE A 58 -13.49 2.07 3.95
CA ILE A 58 -13.69 0.61 3.89
C ILE A 58 -14.23 0.16 2.52
N LYS A 59 -15.05 0.98 1.85
CA LYS A 59 -15.61 0.61 0.55
C LYS A 59 -14.52 0.53 -0.51
N GLU A 60 -13.56 1.46 -0.51
CA GLU A 60 -12.37 1.40 -1.36
C GLU A 60 -11.51 0.15 -1.07
N VAL A 61 -11.36 -0.22 0.21
CA VAL A 61 -10.68 -1.47 0.61
C VAL A 61 -11.37 -2.68 -0.01
N ILE A 62 -12.70 -2.79 0.12
CA ILE A 62 -13.45 -3.91 -0.43
C ILE A 62 -13.26 -3.99 -1.95
N TYR A 63 -13.41 -2.88 -2.69
CA TYR A 63 -13.17 -2.91 -4.14
C TYR A 63 -11.74 -3.30 -4.49
N THR A 64 -10.76 -2.72 -3.79
CA THR A 64 -9.34 -2.95 -4.05
C THR A 64 -8.93 -4.40 -3.80
N SER A 65 -9.49 -5.02 -2.75
CA SER A 65 -9.22 -6.42 -2.38
C SER A 65 -9.69 -7.46 -3.42
N GLN A 66 -10.52 -7.08 -4.39
CA GLN A 66 -10.99 -7.98 -5.45
C GLN A 66 -9.98 -8.17 -6.59
N PHE A 67 -8.81 -7.53 -6.50
CA PHE A 67 -7.76 -7.54 -7.52
C PHE A 67 -6.43 -8.01 -6.90
N ASP A 68 -5.45 -8.31 -7.75
CA ASP A 68 -4.11 -8.78 -7.35
C ASP A 68 -3.22 -7.66 -6.78
N VAL A 69 -3.75 -6.88 -5.84
CA VAL A 69 -3.05 -5.81 -5.15
C VAL A 69 -2.08 -6.40 -4.12
N LYS A 70 -0.83 -5.93 -4.10
CA LYS A 70 0.15 -6.37 -3.10
C LYS A 70 -0.13 -5.77 -1.74
N TYR A 71 -0.35 -4.44 -1.72
CA TYR A 71 -0.51 -3.68 -0.49
C TYR A 71 -1.71 -2.75 -0.55
N ILE A 72 -2.52 -2.77 0.50
CA ILE A 72 -3.54 -1.74 0.76
C ILE A 72 -2.97 -0.82 1.83
N LEU A 73 -2.74 0.43 1.46
CA LEU A 73 -2.13 1.44 2.32
C LEU A 73 -3.22 2.32 2.92
N CYS A 74 -3.21 2.52 4.23
CA CYS A 74 -4.21 3.34 4.89
C CYS A 74 -3.67 4.09 6.10
N ASN A 75 -4.37 5.14 6.49
CA ASN A 75 -4.05 5.92 7.68
C ASN A 75 -4.44 5.17 8.96
N LYS A 76 -3.81 5.55 10.08
CA LYS A 76 -4.05 4.99 11.42
C LYS A 76 -5.53 4.99 11.84
N ASP A 77 -6.31 5.96 11.37
CA ASP A 77 -7.73 6.11 11.74
C ASP A 77 -8.59 4.91 11.34
N ILE A 78 -8.24 4.21 10.26
CA ILE A 78 -9.04 3.09 9.73
C ILE A 78 -8.32 1.75 9.76
N VAL A 79 -6.99 1.73 9.92
CA VAL A 79 -6.17 0.54 9.67
C VAL A 79 -6.54 -0.66 10.53
N ASN A 80 -6.90 -0.46 11.80
CA ASN A 80 -7.33 -1.56 12.68
C ASN A 80 -8.62 -2.23 12.18
N SER A 81 -9.56 -1.45 11.62
CA SER A 81 -10.77 -1.99 11.03
C SER A 81 -10.46 -2.72 9.72
N VAL A 82 -9.56 -2.17 8.92
CA VAL A 82 -9.13 -2.75 7.64
C VAL A 82 -8.40 -4.08 7.85
N GLN A 83 -7.46 -4.15 8.79
CA GLN A 83 -6.75 -5.39 9.16
C GLN A 83 -7.72 -6.49 9.57
N LYS A 84 -8.65 -6.17 10.48
CA LYS A 84 -9.67 -7.14 10.92
C LYS A 84 -10.55 -7.62 9.77
N ILE A 85 -10.92 -6.74 8.83
CA ILE A 85 -11.67 -7.12 7.63
C ILE A 85 -10.81 -8.05 6.76
N ALA A 86 -9.57 -7.68 6.51
CA ALA A 86 -8.65 -8.47 5.69
C ALA A 86 -8.44 -9.88 6.23
N GLU A 87 -8.31 -10.04 7.55
CA GLU A 87 -8.19 -11.36 8.21
C GLU A 87 -9.48 -12.18 8.09
N ASN A 88 -10.63 -11.58 8.37
CA ASN A 88 -11.92 -12.28 8.33
C ASN A 88 -12.29 -12.74 6.92
N TYR A 89 -11.93 -11.96 5.90
CA TYR A 89 -12.17 -12.29 4.50
C TYR A 89 -10.97 -12.93 3.80
N MET A 90 -9.87 -13.16 4.54
CA MET A 90 -8.64 -13.77 4.04
C MET A 90 -8.11 -13.08 2.78
N PHE A 91 -7.96 -11.75 2.80
CA PHE A 91 -7.39 -11.01 1.67
C PHE A 91 -5.96 -11.48 1.38
N ASP A 92 -5.63 -11.63 0.10
CA ASP A 92 -4.27 -11.92 -0.35
C ASP A 92 -3.34 -10.71 -0.15
N ALA A 93 -3.90 -9.50 -0.24
CA ALA A 93 -3.19 -8.24 -0.03
C ALA A 93 -2.78 -8.04 1.43
N LYS A 94 -1.63 -7.40 1.65
CA LYS A 94 -1.17 -7.01 2.98
C LYS A 94 -1.61 -5.59 3.33
N ILE A 95 -2.01 -5.39 4.58
CA ILE A 95 -2.47 -4.09 5.07
C ILE A 95 -1.31 -3.33 5.70
N LEU A 96 -0.93 -2.20 5.11
CA LEU A 96 0.15 -1.37 5.64
C LEU A 96 -0.38 -0.03 6.16
N VAL A 97 0.02 0.33 7.37
CA VAL A 97 -0.26 1.65 7.93
C VAL A 97 0.78 2.67 7.48
N ILE A 98 0.34 3.87 7.13
CA ILE A 98 1.23 4.99 6.83
C ILE A 98 1.74 5.57 8.16
N ILE A 99 3.07 5.65 8.31
CA ILE A 99 3.76 6.18 9.51
C ILE A 99 4.74 7.29 9.11
N ASP A 100 5.06 8.19 10.03
CA ASP A 100 6.02 9.27 9.80
C ASP A 100 7.42 8.90 10.31
N ASN A 101 7.51 8.10 11.38
CA ASN A 101 8.80 7.71 11.98
C ASN A 101 8.80 6.31 12.63
N SER A 102 9.98 5.82 12.97
CA SER A 102 10.22 4.46 13.47
C SER A 102 9.63 4.18 14.85
N ASP A 103 9.37 5.21 15.68
CA ASP A 103 8.82 5.00 17.03
C ASP A 103 7.38 4.44 16.96
N GLU A 104 6.71 4.66 15.84
CA GLU A 104 5.36 4.17 15.58
C GLU A 104 5.32 2.66 15.31
N ILE A 105 6.44 2.02 14.97
CA ILE A 105 6.52 0.58 14.66
C ILE A 105 6.02 -0.28 15.83
N VAL A 106 6.29 0.14 17.07
CA VAL A 106 5.81 -0.57 18.27
C VAL A 106 4.28 -0.60 18.29
N TRP A 107 3.63 0.52 17.95
CA TRP A 107 2.17 0.60 17.84
C TRP A 107 1.65 -0.32 16.73
N VAL A 108 2.33 -0.37 15.57
CA VAL A 108 1.96 -1.26 14.45
C VAL A 108 1.97 -2.72 14.89
N ALA A 109 3.04 -3.16 15.56
CA ALA A 109 3.17 -4.52 16.06
C ALA A 109 2.13 -4.86 17.14
N GLN A 110 1.84 -3.93 18.06
CA GLN A 110 0.85 -4.13 19.12
C GLN A 110 -0.59 -4.20 18.61
N ASN A 111 -0.88 -3.62 17.44
CA ASN A 111 -2.18 -3.68 16.78
C ASN A 111 -2.23 -4.78 15.71
N GLU A 112 -1.21 -5.64 15.63
CA GLU A 112 -1.17 -6.81 14.73
C GLU A 112 -1.36 -6.45 13.23
N ILE A 113 -0.97 -5.23 12.84
CA ILE A 113 -1.04 -4.80 11.44
C ILE A 113 0.07 -5.49 10.64
N ASP A 114 -0.24 -5.92 9.41
CA ASP A 114 0.73 -6.65 8.57
C ASP A 114 2.05 -5.89 8.37
N GLY A 115 2.02 -4.55 8.38
CA GLY A 115 3.22 -3.73 8.30
C GLY A 115 2.99 -2.22 8.24
N ALA A 116 4.05 -1.51 7.89
CA ALA A 116 4.06 -0.06 7.78
C ALA A 116 4.81 0.41 6.53
N ILE A 117 4.39 1.58 6.03
CA ILE A 117 5.09 2.34 4.99
C ILE A 117 5.37 3.74 5.50
N TYR A 118 6.61 4.21 5.32
CA TYR A 118 6.99 5.55 5.71
C TYR A 118 6.45 6.60 4.73
N ASN A 119 5.84 7.64 5.27
CA ASN A 119 5.18 8.70 4.52
C ASN A 119 6.11 9.42 3.53
N HIS A 120 7.39 9.57 3.87
CA HIS A 120 8.39 10.21 2.99
C HIS A 120 8.62 9.47 1.67
N ILE A 121 8.24 8.18 1.57
CA ILE A 121 8.27 7.42 0.30
C ILE A 121 7.07 7.77 -0.59
N LEU A 122 5.95 8.15 0.03
CA LEU A 122 4.70 8.47 -0.66
C LEU A 122 4.73 9.90 -1.21
N THR A 123 5.26 10.83 -0.41
CA THR A 123 5.50 12.21 -0.83
C THR A 123 6.83 12.28 -1.56
N LYS A 124 6.83 12.46 -2.89
CA LYS A 124 8.08 12.79 -3.61
C LYS A 124 8.77 13.95 -2.89
N GLN A 125 9.99 13.75 -2.41
CA GLN A 125 10.88 14.86 -2.09
C GLN A 125 11.16 15.55 -3.42
N GLU A 126 10.69 16.79 -3.54
CA GLU A 126 11.04 17.70 -4.64
C GLU A 126 12.55 17.96 -4.71
#